data_AF-A0AAW8FKM3-F1
#
_entry.id   AF-A0AAW8FKM3-F1
#
_cell.length_a   1.000
_cell.length_b   1.000
_cell.length_c   1.000
_cell.angle_alpha   90.00
_cell.angle_beta   90.00
_cell.angle_gamma   90.00
#
_symmetry.space_group_name_H-M   'P 1'
#
loop_
_entity.id
_entity.type
_entity.pdbx_description
1 polymer ?
#
loop_
_entity_poly.entity_id
_entity_poly.type
_entity_poly.pdbx_seq_one_letter_code
_entity_poly.pdbx_strand_id
1 'polypeptide(L)'
;MAISAITLAELSAGPHQVRSGEQSDYDEHAERARRRDVLQRAENEFDPIPFGVEAACIYGRICAAVVSTGRKPRRPVADLMIAAPGGRRGIPPVHHHPDDFKGLDDLITIVPVTRPEILPDRLHRA
;
A
#
# COMPACT_ATOMS: atom_id res chain seq x y z
N MET A 1 0.03 -13.83 7.29
CA MET A 1 -0.15 -13.47 5.85
C MET A 1 1.05 -12.62 5.44
N ALA A 2 1.25 -12.24 4.17
CA ALA A 2 2.42 -11.43 3.78
C ALA A 2 2.02 -10.03 3.32
N ILE A 3 2.87 -9.04 3.61
CA ILE A 3 2.70 -7.64 3.17
C ILE A 3 4.00 -7.15 2.53
N SER A 4 3.96 -6.18 1.61
CA SER A 4 5.20 -5.53 1.15
C SER A 4 5.83 -4.72 2.29
N ALA A 5 7.15 -4.78 2.44
CA ALA A 5 7.87 -3.90 3.37
C ALA A 5 7.67 -2.40 3.04
N ILE A 6 7.35 -2.07 1.78
CA ILE A 6 7.01 -0.70 1.36
C ILE A 6 5.67 -0.27 1.96
N THR A 7 4.65 -1.13 1.89
CA THR A 7 3.35 -0.87 2.53
C THR A 7 3.49 -0.80 4.04
N LEU A 8 4.29 -1.67 4.66
CA LEU A 8 4.58 -1.57 6.10
C LEU A 8 5.22 -0.22 6.43
N ALA A 9 6.19 0.26 5.64
CA ALA A 9 6.79 1.57 5.85
C ALA A 9 5.79 2.73 5.74
N GLU A 10 4.83 2.67 4.80
CA GLU A 10 3.74 3.64 4.69
C GLU A 10 2.84 3.65 5.93
N LEU A 11 2.46 2.45 6.41
CA LEU A 11 1.67 2.30 7.64
C LEU A 11 2.42 2.81 8.87
N SER A 12 3.72 2.53 8.97
CA SER A 12 4.58 3.02 10.06
C SER A 12 4.70 4.54 10.05
N ALA A 13 4.69 5.18 8.88
CA ALA A 13 4.75 6.64 8.78
C ALA A 13 3.43 7.32 9.21
N GLY A 14 2.28 6.67 8.97
CA GLY A 14 0.95 7.24 9.19
C GLY A 14 0.70 7.89 10.56
N PRO A 15 0.99 7.23 11.69
CA PRO A 15 0.84 7.82 13.02
C PRO A 15 1.69 9.08 13.26
N HIS A 16 2.85 9.17 12.61
CA HIS A 16 3.75 10.33 12.73
C HIS A 16 3.30 11.53 11.90
N GLN A 17 2.34 11.34 11.00
CA GLN A 17 1.76 12.41 10.19
C GLN A 17 0.47 12.97 10.78
N VAL A 18 -0.03 12.42 11.90
CA VAL A 18 -1.19 12.97 12.62
C VAL A 18 -0.84 14.34 13.20
N ARG A 19 -1.57 15.36 12.75
CA ARG A 19 -1.42 16.77 13.13
C ARG A 19 -2.79 17.33 13.50
N SER A 20 -2.81 18.24 14.46
CA SER A 20 -3.95 19.11 14.71
C SER A 20 -4.37 19.82 13.42
N GLY A 21 -5.65 19.67 13.04
CA GLY A 21 -6.26 20.46 11.97
C GLY A 21 -6.87 21.76 12.50
N GLU A 22 -7.45 22.57 11.62
CA GLU A 22 -8.20 23.80 12.02
C GLU A 22 -9.53 23.50 12.72
N GLN A 23 -9.96 22.23 12.76
CA GLN A 23 -11.21 21.80 13.41
C GLN A 23 -11.01 21.59 14.91
N SER A 24 -11.81 22.32 15.69
CA SER A 24 -11.77 22.39 17.17
C SER A 24 -12.03 21.07 17.91
N ASP A 25 -12.62 20.06 17.27
CA ASP A 25 -13.05 18.81 17.92
C ASP A 25 -12.14 17.60 17.60
N TYR A 26 -11.04 17.81 16.88
CA TYR A 26 -10.13 16.72 16.52
C TYR A 26 -9.06 16.48 17.60
N ASP A 27 -9.20 15.38 18.34
CA ASP A 27 -8.18 14.93 19.29
C ASP A 27 -7.05 14.16 18.56
N GLU A 28 -5.96 14.87 18.28
CA GLU A 28 -4.78 14.30 17.60
C GLU A 28 -4.07 13.21 18.41
N HIS A 29 -4.15 13.23 19.75
CA HIS A 29 -3.54 12.20 20.58
C HIS A 29 -4.35 10.91 20.51
N ALA A 30 -5.67 11.01 20.60
CA ALA A 30 -6.57 9.88 20.44
C ALA A 30 -6.45 9.27 19.02
N GLU A 31 -6.41 10.09 17.97
CA GLU A 31 -6.27 9.58 16.60
C GLU A 31 -4.90 8.95 16.34
N ARG A 32 -3.82 9.52 16.90
CA ARG A 32 -2.48 8.91 16.84
C ARG A 32 -2.44 7.56 17.54
N ALA A 33 -3.10 7.42 18.69
CA ALA A 33 -3.23 6.15 19.40
C ALA A 33 -3.99 5.11 18.56
N ARG A 34 -5.15 5.48 17.99
CA ARG A 34 -5.93 4.59 17.11
C ARG A 34 -5.11 4.08 15.92
N ARG A 35 -4.36 4.94 15.24
CA ARG A 35 -3.51 4.54 14.11
C ARG A 35 -2.35 3.63 14.53
N ARG A 36 -1.78 3.83 15.72
CA ARG A 36 -0.76 2.92 16.28
C ARG A 36 -1.33 1.55 16.61
N ASP A 37 -2.53 1.49 17.17
CA ASP A 37 -3.19 0.20 17.46
C ASP A 37 -3.41 -0.61 16.18
N VAL A 38 -3.83 0.05 15.10
CA VAL A 38 -3.98 -0.59 13.78
C VAL A 38 -2.62 -1.05 13.24
N LEU A 39 -1.59 -0.21 13.31
CA LEU A 39 -0.23 -0.57 12.89
C LEU A 39 0.29 -1.80 13.65
N GLN A 40 0.14 -1.82 14.97
CA GLN A 40 0.62 -2.93 15.80
C GLN A 40 -0.09 -4.24 15.46
N ARG A 41 -1.39 -4.20 15.13
CA ARG A 41 -2.10 -5.39 14.62
C ARG A 41 -1.52 -5.86 13.30
N ALA A 42 -1.26 -4.94 12.37
CA ALA A 42 -0.64 -5.28 11.09
C ALA A 42 0.77 -5.88 11.27
N GLU A 43 1.59 -5.33 12.15
CA GLU A 43 2.93 -5.85 12.47
C GLU A 43 2.90 -7.26 13.09
N ASN A 44 1.84 -7.60 13.84
CA ASN A 44 1.67 -8.93 14.41
C ASN A 44 1.07 -9.95 13.42
N GLU A 45 0.28 -9.51 12.44
CA GLU A 45 -0.47 -10.39 11.54
C GLU A 45 0.26 -10.68 10.22
N PHE A 46 1.10 -9.75 9.76
CA PHE A 46 1.74 -9.81 8.45
C PHE A 46 3.26 -9.91 8.52
N ASP A 47 3.80 -10.85 7.76
CA ASP A 47 5.24 -10.98 7.52
C ASP A 47 5.66 -10.05 6.36
N PRO A 48 6.51 -9.03 6.61
CA PRO A 48 6.94 -8.12 5.56
C PRO A 48 7.89 -8.79 4.57
N ILE A 49 7.59 -8.65 3.28
CA ILE A 49 8.42 -9.07 2.16
C ILE A 49 9.46 -7.96 1.88
N PRO A 50 10.77 -8.22 2.04
CA PRO A 50 11.79 -7.21 1.80
C PRO A 50 11.88 -6.78 0.34
N PHE A 51 12.10 -5.48 0.12
CA PHE A 51 12.46 -4.94 -1.19
C PHE A 51 13.99 -5.05 -1.40
N GLY A 52 14.43 -6.15 -1.99
CA GLY A 52 15.86 -6.44 -2.23
C GLY A 52 16.32 -6.16 -3.67
N VAL A 53 17.59 -6.47 -3.96
CA VAL A 53 18.25 -6.24 -5.27
C VAL A 53 17.41 -6.71 -6.45
N GLU A 54 16.89 -7.93 -6.40
CA GLU A 54 16.15 -8.48 -7.53
C GLU A 54 14.78 -7.80 -7.71
N ALA A 55 14.13 -7.38 -6.62
CA ALA A 55 12.89 -6.58 -6.70
C ALA A 55 13.19 -5.21 -7.33
N ALA A 56 14.35 -4.62 -7.04
CA ALA A 56 14.81 -3.39 -7.69
C ALA A 56 15.04 -3.59 -9.21
N CYS A 57 15.60 -4.73 -9.64
CA CYS A 57 15.75 -5.05 -11.06
C CYS A 57 14.39 -5.21 -11.76
N ILE A 58 13.43 -5.89 -11.13
CA ILE A 58 12.06 -6.04 -11.66
C ILE A 58 11.35 -4.69 -11.73
N TYR A 59 11.49 -3.85 -10.70
CA TYR A 59 10.97 -2.48 -10.69
C TYR A 59 11.46 -1.65 -11.89
N GLY A 60 12.73 -1.78 -12.26
CA GLY A 60 13.28 -1.14 -13.47
C GLY A 60 12.56 -1.58 -14.75
N ARG A 61 12.26 -2.88 -14.88
CA ARG A 61 11.52 -3.43 -16.03
C ARG A 61 10.06 -2.96 -16.04
N ILE A 62 9.42 -2.93 -14.88
CA ILE A 62 8.07 -2.39 -14.70
C ILE A 62 8.03 -0.91 -15.13
N CYS A 63 8.98 -0.09 -14.67
CA CYS A 63 9.09 1.31 -15.07
C CYS A 63 9.24 1.47 -16.58
N ALA A 64 10.11 0.68 -17.21
CA ALA A 64 10.32 0.72 -18.66
C ALA A 64 9.03 0.37 -19.43
N ALA A 65 8.30 -0.64 -18.98
CA ALA A 65 7.03 -1.04 -19.58
C ALA A 65 5.92 0.02 -19.36
N VAL A 66 5.84 0.65 -18.19
CA VAL A 66 4.91 1.77 -17.97
C VAL A 66 5.20 2.91 -18.95
N VAL A 67 6.47 3.28 -19.13
CA VAL A 67 6.87 4.33 -20.08
C VAL A 67 6.53 3.96 -21.52
N SER A 68 6.72 2.70 -21.94
CA SER A 68 6.44 2.26 -23.31
C SER A 68 4.95 2.31 -23.67
N THR A 69 4.05 2.21 -22.69
CA THR A 69 2.60 2.40 -22.90
C THR A 69 2.15 3.85 -23.09
N GLY A 70 3.09 4.81 -23.17
CA GLY A 70 2.79 6.24 -23.31
C GLY A 70 2.21 6.87 -22.03
N ARG A 71 2.13 6.10 -20.95
CA ARG A 71 1.77 6.60 -19.62
C ARG A 71 3.02 7.22 -18.99
N LYS A 72 2.92 8.46 -18.53
CA LYS A 72 3.84 8.92 -17.47
C LYS A 72 3.60 8.01 -16.26
N PRO A 73 4.62 7.65 -15.46
CA PRO A 73 4.40 7.09 -14.13
C PRO A 73 3.61 8.12 -13.31
N ARG A 74 2.28 8.12 -13.42
CA ARG A 74 1.37 8.98 -12.65
C ARG A 74 1.20 8.43 -11.22
N ARG A 75 1.82 7.29 -10.94
CA ARG A 75 1.73 6.56 -9.69
C ARG A 75 2.81 7.02 -8.72
N PRO A 76 2.51 7.01 -7.40
CA PRO A 76 3.55 6.99 -6.40
C PRO A 76 4.55 5.88 -6.72
N VAL A 77 5.83 6.20 -6.64
CA VAL A 77 6.95 5.24 -6.73
C VAL A 77 6.68 3.98 -5.90
N ALA A 78 5.99 4.12 -4.77
CA ALA A 78 5.58 3.05 -3.87
C ALA A 78 4.75 1.94 -4.54
N ASP A 79 3.72 2.25 -5.34
CA ASP A 79 2.84 1.24 -5.94
C ASP A 79 3.60 0.26 -6.84
N LEU A 80 4.53 0.80 -7.65
CA LEU A 80 5.39 0.01 -8.52
C LEU A 80 6.42 -0.80 -7.72
N MET A 81 6.91 -0.26 -6.60
CA MET A 81 7.80 -0.99 -5.68
C MET A 81 7.07 -2.10 -4.92
N ILE A 82 5.78 -1.92 -4.61
CA ILE A 82 4.93 -2.94 -3.97
C ILE A 82 4.68 -4.12 -4.92
N ALA A 83 4.53 -3.85 -6.22
CA ALA A 83 4.29 -4.89 -7.22
C ALA A 83 5.54 -5.74 -7.53
N ALA A 84 6.74 -5.16 -7.47
CA ALA A 84 7.96 -5.81 -7.94
C ALA A 84 8.36 -7.10 -7.18
N PRO A 85 8.21 -7.21 -5.84
CA PRO A 85 8.46 -8.46 -5.11
C PRO A 85 7.54 -9.62 -5.53
N GLY A 86 6.30 -9.34 -5.92
CA GLY A 86 5.30 -10.36 -6.23
C GLY A 86 5.64 -11.20 -7.47
N GLY A 87 6.17 -10.55 -8.51
CA GLY A 87 6.59 -11.22 -9.75
C GLY A 87 7.68 -12.28 -9.54
N ARG A 88 8.49 -12.18 -8.48
CA ARG A 88 9.55 -13.17 -8.20
C ARG A 88 9.16 -14.27 -7.25
N ARG A 89 8.36 -13.96 -6.23
CA ARG A 89 7.99 -14.95 -5.20
C ARG A 89 6.85 -15.86 -5.66
N GLY A 90 6.29 -15.64 -6.85
CA GLY A 90 5.09 -16.33 -7.31
C GLY A 90 3.84 -15.97 -6.48
N ILE A 91 3.92 -14.89 -5.70
CA ILE A 91 2.82 -14.37 -4.89
C ILE A 91 2.30 -13.14 -5.63
N PRO A 92 1.14 -13.24 -6.32
CA PRO A 92 0.62 -12.12 -7.07
C PRO A 92 0.24 -10.97 -6.11
N PRO A 93 0.64 -9.71 -6.40
CA PRO A 93 0.22 -8.57 -5.61
C PRO A 93 -1.31 -8.42 -5.68
N VAL A 94 -1.89 -8.10 -4.52
CA VAL A 94 -3.32 -7.78 -4.41
C VAL A 94 -3.47 -6.26 -4.46
N HIS A 95 -4.33 -5.74 -5.35
CA HIS A 95 -4.50 -4.29 -5.51
C HIS A 95 -5.95 -3.88 -5.78
N HIS A 96 -6.36 -2.74 -5.20
CA HIS A 96 -7.72 -2.21 -5.36
C HIS A 96 -7.91 -1.31 -6.58
N HIS A 97 -6.82 -1.03 -7.29
CA HIS A 97 -6.82 -0.35 -8.58
C HIS A 97 -6.01 -1.21 -9.56
N PRO A 98 -6.59 -2.25 -10.18
CA PRO A 98 -5.86 -3.17 -11.07
C PRO A 98 -5.50 -2.54 -12.42
N ASP A 99 -6.28 -1.55 -12.85
CA ASP A 99 -6.04 -0.72 -14.05
C ASP A 99 -4.68 -0.02 -14.05
N ASP A 100 -4.06 -0.03 -12.88
CA ASP A 100 -2.81 0.57 -12.58
C ASP A 100 -1.64 -0.12 -13.26
N PHE A 101 -1.81 -1.40 -13.56
CA PHE A 101 -0.79 -2.31 -14.06
C PHE A 101 -1.11 -2.80 -15.49
N LYS A 102 -2.07 -2.18 -16.18
CA LYS A 102 -2.39 -2.47 -17.59
C LYS A 102 -1.13 -2.41 -18.46
N GLY A 103 -0.85 -3.46 -19.23
CA GLY A 103 0.34 -3.57 -20.08
C GLY A 103 1.57 -4.14 -19.37
N LEU A 104 1.41 -4.65 -18.14
CA LEU A 104 2.44 -5.35 -17.39
C LEU A 104 2.14 -6.85 -17.23
N ASP A 105 1.16 -7.35 -17.98
CA ASP A 105 0.62 -8.72 -17.86
C ASP A 105 1.69 -9.81 -18.02
N ASP A 106 2.73 -9.55 -18.83
CA ASP A 106 3.87 -10.45 -19.05
C ASP A 106 4.93 -10.37 -17.93
N LEU A 107 4.86 -9.37 -17.05
CA LEU A 107 5.85 -9.12 -16.00
C LEU A 107 5.31 -9.41 -14.59
N ILE A 108 4.03 -9.13 -14.35
CA ILE A 108 3.38 -9.28 -13.05
C ILE A 108 1.91 -9.70 -13.22
N THR A 109 1.44 -10.57 -12.34
CA THR A 109 0.02 -10.93 -12.24
C THR A 109 -0.59 -10.19 -11.06
N ILE A 110 -1.56 -9.31 -11.30
CA ILE A 110 -2.28 -8.58 -10.24
C ILE A 110 -3.58 -9.27 -9.92
N VAL A 111 -3.85 -9.47 -8.64
CA VAL A 111 -5.17 -9.90 -8.15
C VAL A 111 -5.98 -8.66 -7.78
N PRO A 112 -7.06 -8.35 -8.52
CA PRO A 112 -7.92 -7.22 -8.21
C PRO A 112 -8.74 -7.50 -6.94
N VAL A 113 -8.90 -6.49 -6.08
CA VAL A 113 -9.82 -6.52 -4.95
C VAL A 113 -10.66 -5.26 -4.88
N THR A 114 -11.85 -5.34 -4.28
CA THR A 114 -12.67 -4.16 -3.99
C THR A 114 -12.31 -3.60 -2.62
N ARG A 115 -12.27 -2.27 -2.49
CA ARG A 115 -12.17 -1.65 -1.17
C ARG A 115 -13.42 -2.02 -0.35
N PRO A 116 -13.30 -2.49 0.89
CA PRO A 116 -14.46 -2.76 1.73
C PRO A 116 -15.23 -1.46 1.99
N GLU A 117 -16.56 -1.54 2.02
CA GLU A 117 -17.39 -0.40 2.46
C GLU A 117 -17.08 -0.12 3.94
N ILE A 118 -16.57 1.08 4.22
CA ILE A 118 -16.40 1.53 5.60
C ILE A 118 -17.77 2.03 6.06
N LEU A 119 -18.47 1.22 6.84
CA LEU A 119 -19.68 1.68 7.51
C LEU A 119 -19.27 2.78 8.52
N PRO A 120 -19.87 3.98 8.48
CA PRO A 120 -19.54 5.02 9.44
C PRO A 120 -19.78 4.50 10.87
N ASP A 121 -18.82 4.77 11.76
CA ASP A 121 -18.83 4.34 13.16
C ASP A 121 -20.19 4.70 13.79
N ARG A 122 -21.01 3.69 14.09
CA ARG A 122 -22.22 3.85 14.90
C ARG A 122 -21.83 3.88 16.37
N LEU A 123 -21.13 4.92 16.77
CA LEU A 123 -20.89 5.24 18.18
C LEU A 123 -21.30 6.70 18.39
N HIS A 124 -22.01 6.94 19.49
CA HIS A 124 -22.75 8.17 19.86
C HIS A 124 -24.23 8.25 19.46
N ARG A 125 -25.03 7.22 19.82
CA ARG A 125 -26.38 7.46 20.39
C ARG A 125 -26.63 6.47 21.53
N ALA A 126 -26.38 6.93 22.74
CA ALA A 126 -26.97 6.43 23.98
C ALA A 126 -27.29 7.66 24.83
#